data_AF-V9DTP9-F1
#
_entry.id   AF-V9DTP9-F1
#
_cell.length_a   1.000
_cell.length_b   1.000
_cell.length_c   1.000
_cell.angle_alpha   90.00
_cell.angle_beta   90.00
_cell.angle_gamma   90.00
#
_symmetry.space_group_name_H-M   'P 1'
#
loop_
_entity.id
_entity.type
_entity.pdbx_description
1 polymer ?
#
loop_
_entity_poly.entity_id
_entity_poly.type
_entity_poly.pdbx_seq_one_letter_code
_entity_poly.pdbx_strand_id
1 'polypeptide(L)'
;MEGDVGAILTLLLALLPLVALAAEVRRQCRHRVRVDWKAHGGLLVDEGQFQKCYKMSYESFMALATKLDPYLRVDEKQSRNRTGVEPISPVNKLHMCLRWLGGGSYHDIRVTSGVSVSAFYASIHEVVDTIVDHPDLQLQFPSTIATQRYAAKQFENLSSSRVLKGCVGAIDGSLCPIRVPKKDEVSRPWHALVPVELEMRLRF
;
A
#
# COMPACT_ATOMS: atom_id res chain seq x y z
N MET A 1 4.95 59.66 -15.10
CA MET A 1 4.05 58.55 -14.72
C MET A 1 3.78 57.56 -15.85
N GLU A 2 4.36 57.71 -17.04
CA GLU A 2 4.17 56.74 -18.16
C GLU A 2 5.26 55.65 -18.22
N GLY A 3 6.47 55.92 -17.71
CA GLY A 3 7.58 54.96 -17.71
C GLY A 3 7.38 53.75 -16.78
N ASP A 4 6.77 53.95 -15.61
CA ASP A 4 6.54 52.87 -14.64
C ASP A 4 5.50 51.85 -15.12
N VAL A 5 4.46 52.31 -15.83
CA VAL A 5 3.41 51.43 -16.35
C VAL A 5 3.96 50.56 -17.48
N GLY A 6 4.82 51.12 -18.34
CA GLY A 6 5.51 50.37 -19.39
C GLY A 6 6.47 49.31 -18.83
N ALA A 7 7.23 49.65 -17.78
CA ALA A 7 8.12 48.72 -17.09
C ALA A 7 7.37 47.58 -16.40
N ILE A 8 6.23 47.86 -15.76
CA ILE A 8 5.39 46.83 -15.14
C ILE A 8 4.76 45.93 -16.20
N LEU A 9 4.25 46.49 -17.30
CA LEU A 9 3.62 45.71 -18.37
C LEU A 9 4.63 44.78 -19.06
N THR A 10 5.85 45.28 -19.32
CA THR A 10 6.94 44.48 -19.88
C THR A 10 7.40 43.38 -18.93
N LEU A 11 7.50 43.66 -17.63
CA LEU A 11 7.81 42.65 -16.62
C LEU A 11 6.74 41.56 -16.56
N LEU A 12 5.45 41.94 -16.58
CA LEU A 12 4.33 40.99 -16.59
C LEU A 12 4.32 40.13 -17.86
N LEU A 13 4.57 40.72 -19.03
CA LEU A 13 4.67 40.02 -20.30
C LEU A 13 5.88 39.07 -20.37
N ALA A 14 6.99 39.40 -19.71
CA ALA A 14 8.17 38.53 -19.61
C ALA A 14 7.98 37.38 -18.60
N LEU A 15 7.19 37.59 -17.54
CA LEU A 15 6.91 36.58 -16.53
C LEU A 15 5.88 35.53 -17.01
N LEU A 16 4.91 35.92 -17.83
CA LEU A 16 3.90 35.00 -18.40
C LEU A 16 4.49 33.76 -19.11
N PRO A 17 5.44 33.89 -20.06
CA PRO A 17 6.06 32.74 -20.70
C PRO A 17 6.95 31.94 -19.75
N LEU A 18 7.59 32.58 -18.76
CA LEU A 18 8.38 31.88 -17.75
C LEU A 18 7.50 31.02 -16.83
N VAL A 19 6.33 31.53 -16.43
CA VAL A 19 5.32 30.79 -15.65
C VAL A 19 4.69 29.67 -16.49
N ALA A 20 4.41 29.92 -17.77
CA ALA A 20 3.91 28.89 -18.68
C ALA A 20 4.94 27.77 -18.88
N LEU A 21 6.21 28.11 -19.10
CA LEU A 21 7.30 27.14 -19.22
C LEU A 21 7.53 26.37 -17.92
N ALA A 22 7.46 27.02 -16.76
CA ALA A 22 7.53 26.35 -15.46
C ALA A 22 6.31 25.45 -15.19
N ALA A 23 5.13 25.78 -15.74
CA ALA A 23 3.95 24.92 -15.70
C ALA A 23 4.09 23.71 -16.64
N GLU A 24 4.79 23.86 -17.76
CA GLU A 24 5.01 22.80 -18.75
C GLU A 24 6.15 21.85 -18.36
N VAL A 25 7.18 22.37 -17.67
CA VAL A 25 8.29 21.59 -17.08
C VAL A 25 7.85 20.79 -15.85
N ARG A 26 6.73 21.15 -15.20
CA ARG A 26 6.06 20.24 -14.25
C ARG A 26 5.60 19.02 -15.05
N ARG A 27 6.44 17.97 -15.06
CA ARG A 27 6.21 16.67 -15.73
C ARG A 27 4.72 16.37 -15.75
N GLN A 28 4.11 16.47 -16.94
CA GLN A 28 2.69 16.18 -17.13
C GLN A 28 2.40 14.83 -16.45
N CYS A 29 1.54 14.87 -15.44
CA CYS A 29 1.11 13.64 -14.79
C CYS A 29 0.42 12.81 -15.88
N ARG A 30 0.98 11.63 -16.18
CA ARG A 30 0.38 10.79 -17.22
C ARG A 30 -1.03 10.43 -16.78
N HIS A 31 -2.01 10.75 -17.63
CA HIS A 31 -3.40 10.42 -17.39
C HIS A 31 -3.54 8.90 -17.26
N ARG A 32 -4.22 8.47 -16.21
CA ARG A 32 -4.49 7.05 -15.92
C ARG A 32 -5.89 6.93 -15.36
N VAL A 33 -6.64 5.94 -15.85
CA VAL A 33 -8.00 5.67 -15.38
C VAL A 33 -7.92 4.83 -14.11
N ARG A 34 -8.55 5.30 -13.03
CA ARG A 34 -8.62 4.54 -11.77
C ARG A 34 -9.55 3.35 -11.94
N VAL A 35 -9.24 2.26 -11.25
CA VAL A 35 -10.16 1.12 -11.16
C VAL A 35 -11.44 1.57 -10.46
N ASP A 36 -12.58 1.24 -11.05
CA ASP A 36 -13.88 1.32 -10.39
C ASP A 36 -14.00 0.13 -9.44
N TRP A 37 -13.82 0.39 -8.14
CA TRP A 37 -13.94 -0.65 -7.12
C TRP A 37 -15.30 -1.34 -7.14
N LYS A 38 -16.39 -0.60 -7.37
CA LYS A 38 -17.73 -1.18 -7.29
C LYS A 38 -17.92 -2.21 -8.40
N ALA A 39 -17.50 -1.87 -9.62
CA ALA A 39 -17.52 -2.79 -10.74
C ALA A 39 -16.54 -3.96 -10.53
N HIS A 40 -15.29 -3.69 -10.14
CA HIS A 40 -14.26 -4.72 -9.97
C HIS A 40 -14.59 -5.71 -8.84
N GLY A 41 -14.95 -5.18 -7.68
CA GLY A 41 -15.33 -5.97 -6.51
C GLY A 41 -16.60 -6.77 -6.76
N GLY A 42 -17.62 -6.15 -7.40
CA GLY A 42 -18.86 -6.81 -7.77
C GLY A 42 -18.63 -8.00 -8.71
N LEU A 43 -17.85 -7.81 -9.77
CA LEU A 43 -17.52 -8.89 -10.71
C LEU A 43 -16.86 -10.09 -10.00
N LEU A 44 -15.90 -9.85 -9.11
CA LEU A 44 -15.23 -10.93 -8.36
C LEU A 44 -16.17 -11.66 -7.39
N VAL A 45 -17.19 -10.98 -6.87
CA VAL A 45 -18.23 -11.59 -6.04
C VAL A 45 -19.11 -12.48 -6.91
N ASP A 46 -19.58 -11.96 -8.05
CA ASP A 46 -20.42 -12.69 -9.01
C ASP A 46 -19.72 -13.94 -9.55
N GLU A 47 -18.40 -13.87 -9.78
CA GLU A 47 -17.56 -15.00 -10.23
C GLU A 47 -17.16 -15.97 -9.09
N GLY A 48 -17.51 -15.66 -7.84
CA GLY A 48 -17.10 -16.45 -6.67
C GLY A 48 -15.58 -16.48 -6.43
N GLN A 49 -14.84 -15.50 -6.96
CA GLN A 49 -13.37 -15.44 -6.85
C GLN A 49 -12.87 -14.48 -5.77
N PHE A 50 -13.73 -13.63 -5.21
CA PHE A 50 -13.33 -12.59 -4.26
C PHE A 50 -12.47 -13.12 -3.11
N GLN A 51 -12.94 -14.19 -2.43
CA GLN A 51 -12.21 -14.78 -1.30
C GLN A 51 -10.86 -15.36 -1.71
N LYS A 52 -10.72 -15.89 -2.93
CA LYS A 52 -9.42 -16.38 -3.42
C LYS A 52 -8.45 -15.24 -3.68
N CYS A 53 -8.95 -14.10 -4.18
CA CYS A 53 -8.17 -12.91 -4.49
C CYS A 53 -7.71 -12.14 -3.25
N TYR A 54 -8.56 -11.99 -2.23
CA TYR A 54 -8.26 -11.16 -1.05
C TYR A 54 -8.07 -11.94 0.25
N LYS A 55 -8.23 -13.28 0.22
CA LYS A 55 -8.14 -14.16 1.40
C LYS A 55 -9.13 -13.84 2.52
N MET A 56 -10.20 -13.10 2.20
CA MET A 56 -11.30 -12.77 3.10
C MET A 56 -12.59 -12.58 2.30
N SER A 57 -13.75 -12.65 2.96
CA SER A 57 -15.03 -12.37 2.30
C SER A 57 -15.16 -10.90 1.90
N TYR A 58 -16.10 -10.60 1.00
CA TYR A 58 -16.38 -9.23 0.58
C TYR A 58 -16.82 -8.34 1.74
N GLU A 59 -17.64 -8.89 2.63
CA GLU A 59 -18.15 -8.21 3.83
C GLU A 59 -17.00 -7.85 4.78
N SER A 60 -16.09 -8.78 5.05
CA SER A 60 -14.90 -8.54 5.87
C SER A 60 -13.99 -7.48 5.25
N PHE A 61 -13.81 -7.52 3.92
CA PHE A 61 -13.05 -6.49 3.21
C PHE A 61 -13.69 -5.11 3.37
N MET A 62 -15.01 -5.00 3.16
CA MET A 62 -15.70 -3.71 3.27
C MET A 62 -15.76 -3.20 4.71
N ALA A 63 -15.85 -4.11 5.69
CA ALA A 63 -15.74 -3.76 7.11
C ALA A 63 -14.35 -3.18 7.44
N LEU A 64 -13.28 -3.80 6.92
CA LEU A 64 -11.92 -3.27 7.04
C LEU A 64 -11.79 -1.92 6.33
N ALA A 65 -12.26 -1.80 5.09
CA ALA A 65 -12.23 -0.56 4.34
C ALA A 65 -12.93 0.58 5.09
N THR A 66 -14.08 0.30 5.70
CA THR A 66 -14.84 1.28 6.50
C THR A 66 -14.05 1.73 7.73
N LYS A 67 -13.35 0.82 8.42
CA LYS A 67 -12.49 1.19 9.56
C LYS A 67 -11.32 2.09 9.16
N LEU A 68 -10.72 1.82 8.00
CA LEU A 68 -9.53 2.56 7.53
C LEU A 68 -9.88 3.85 6.78
N ASP A 69 -11.11 4.01 6.27
CA ASP A 69 -11.53 5.14 5.44
C ASP A 69 -11.17 6.52 6.02
N PRO A 70 -11.42 6.83 7.31
CA PRO A 70 -11.11 8.15 7.86
C PRO A 70 -9.63 8.52 7.82
N TYR A 71 -8.75 7.52 7.84
CA TYR A 71 -7.30 7.68 7.92
C TYR A 71 -6.61 7.71 6.56
N LEU A 72 -7.27 7.18 5.53
CA LEU A 72 -6.72 7.02 4.18
C LEU A 72 -7.22 8.10 3.20
N ARG A 73 -8.07 9.02 3.63
CA ARG A 73 -8.59 10.11 2.79
C ARG A 73 -7.49 11.09 2.45
N VAL A 74 -7.50 11.54 1.19
CA VAL A 74 -6.61 12.59 0.70
C VAL A 74 -7.41 13.87 0.49
N ASP A 75 -6.75 15.02 0.57
CA ASP A 75 -7.33 16.27 0.09
C ASP A 75 -7.56 16.16 -1.43
N GLU A 76 -8.83 15.97 -1.81
CA GLU A 76 -9.20 15.78 -3.20
C GLU A 76 -8.85 16.98 -4.07
N LYS A 77 -9.02 18.20 -3.55
CA LYS A 77 -8.74 19.43 -4.30
C LYS A 77 -7.24 19.54 -4.55
N GLN A 78 -6.43 19.30 -3.52
CA GLN A 78 -4.97 19.31 -3.66
C GLN A 78 -4.49 18.21 -4.63
N SER A 79 -5.07 17.01 -4.53
CA SER A 79 -4.74 15.88 -5.41
C SER A 79 -5.05 16.17 -6.88
N ARG A 80 -6.27 16.67 -7.17
CA ARG A 80 -6.69 17.08 -8.52
C ARG A 80 -5.81 18.19 -9.06
N ASN A 81 -5.52 19.22 -8.26
CA ASN A 81 -4.65 20.32 -8.66
C ASN A 81 -3.22 19.88 -9.00
N ARG A 82 -2.71 18.85 -8.32
CA ARG A 82 -1.35 18.33 -8.54
C ARG A 82 -1.26 17.39 -9.73
N THR A 83 -2.32 16.62 -10.01
CA THR A 83 -2.23 15.48 -10.94
C THR A 83 -3.15 15.58 -12.14
N GLY A 84 -4.23 16.36 -12.08
CA GLY A 84 -5.27 16.40 -13.09
C GLY A 84 -6.04 15.08 -13.26
N VAL A 85 -5.90 14.14 -12.31
CA VAL A 85 -6.54 12.82 -12.33
C VAL A 85 -7.34 12.62 -11.04
N GLU A 86 -8.35 11.76 -11.07
CA GLU A 86 -9.10 11.38 -9.88
C GLU A 86 -8.18 10.90 -8.74
N PRO A 87 -8.43 11.35 -7.49
CA PRO A 87 -7.72 10.86 -6.32
C PRO A 87 -7.84 9.34 -6.16
N ILE A 88 -6.86 8.72 -5.52
CA ILE A 88 -6.93 7.28 -5.20
C ILE A 88 -7.85 7.14 -3.98
N SER A 89 -8.96 6.42 -4.14
CA SER A 89 -9.89 6.19 -3.03
C SER A 89 -9.27 5.30 -1.94
N PRO A 90 -9.68 5.45 -0.66
CA PRO A 90 -9.26 4.56 0.43
C PRO A 90 -9.41 3.08 0.10
N VAL A 91 -10.54 2.71 -0.52
CA VAL A 91 -10.82 1.34 -0.94
C VAL A 91 -9.83 0.85 -2.00
N ASN A 92 -9.47 1.69 -2.97
CA ASN A 92 -8.47 1.34 -3.98
C ASN A 92 -7.06 1.20 -3.37
N LYS A 93 -6.71 2.02 -2.36
CA LYS A 93 -5.45 1.83 -1.62
C LYS A 93 -5.42 0.48 -0.93
N LEU A 94 -6.49 0.13 -0.21
CA LEU A 94 -6.62 -1.16 0.48
C LEU A 94 -6.58 -2.34 -0.50
N HIS A 95 -7.31 -2.26 -1.60
CA HIS A 95 -7.28 -3.24 -2.69
C HIS A 95 -5.84 -3.51 -3.15
N MET A 96 -5.10 -2.47 -3.51
CA MET A 96 -3.73 -2.61 -4.00
C MET A 96 -2.82 -3.25 -2.96
N CYS A 97 -2.94 -2.81 -1.70
CA CYS A 97 -2.16 -3.32 -0.59
C CYS A 97 -2.39 -4.82 -0.37
N LEU A 98 -3.65 -5.25 -0.22
CA LEU A 98 -3.98 -6.66 0.04
C LEU A 98 -3.60 -7.56 -1.14
N ARG A 99 -3.78 -7.10 -2.39
CA ARG A 99 -3.35 -7.86 -3.56
C ARG A 99 -1.85 -8.03 -3.63
N TRP A 100 -1.08 -7.02 -3.23
CA TRP A 100 0.37 -7.07 -3.21
C TRP A 100 0.89 -7.96 -2.08
N LEU A 101 0.38 -7.79 -0.85
CA LEU A 101 0.73 -8.65 0.29
C LEU A 101 0.33 -10.12 0.06
N GLY A 102 -0.71 -10.37 -0.73
CA GLY A 102 -1.09 -11.70 -1.19
C GLY A 102 -0.15 -12.30 -2.25
N GLY A 103 0.97 -11.64 -2.59
CA GLY A 103 1.96 -12.10 -3.55
C GLY A 103 1.71 -11.67 -5.00
N GLY A 104 0.79 -10.74 -5.24
CA GLY A 104 0.50 -10.25 -6.59
C GLY A 104 1.61 -9.38 -7.17
N SER A 105 1.82 -9.47 -8.49
CA SER A 105 2.78 -8.64 -9.22
C SER A 105 2.46 -7.16 -9.08
N TYR A 106 3.43 -6.38 -8.58
CA TYR A 106 3.25 -4.93 -8.43
C TYR A 106 2.97 -4.26 -9.78
N HIS A 107 3.58 -4.75 -10.88
CA HIS A 107 3.35 -4.25 -12.23
C HIS A 107 1.89 -4.38 -12.63
N ASP A 108 1.29 -5.55 -12.42
CA ASP A 108 -0.08 -5.84 -12.84
C ASP A 108 -1.10 -5.07 -12.01
N ILE A 109 -0.91 -5.06 -10.69
CA ILE A 109 -1.81 -4.37 -9.76
C ILE A 109 -1.81 -2.86 -10.04
N ARG A 110 -0.62 -2.25 -10.17
CA ARG A 110 -0.53 -0.79 -10.40
C ARG A 110 -1.12 -0.38 -11.75
N VAL A 111 -0.97 -1.23 -12.79
CA VAL A 111 -1.46 -0.93 -14.15
C VAL A 111 -2.97 -1.02 -14.15
N THR A 112 -3.51 -2.10 -13.60
CA THR A 112 -4.96 -2.33 -13.49
C THR A 112 -5.64 -1.28 -12.61
N SER A 113 -4.97 -0.85 -11.54
CA SER A 113 -5.46 0.22 -10.65
C SER A 113 -5.25 1.63 -11.21
N GLY A 114 -4.50 1.74 -12.31
CA GLY A 114 -4.20 3.01 -12.97
C GLY A 114 -3.33 3.95 -12.15
N VAL A 115 -2.33 3.47 -11.40
CA VAL A 115 -1.47 4.32 -10.56
C VAL A 115 -0.01 4.34 -11.02
N SER A 116 0.75 5.37 -10.62
CA SER A 116 2.20 5.38 -10.82
C SER A 116 2.89 4.42 -9.84
N VAL A 117 4.15 4.06 -10.11
CA VAL A 117 4.96 3.25 -9.20
C VAL A 117 5.09 3.93 -7.83
N SER A 118 5.36 5.23 -7.81
CA SER A 118 5.47 6.01 -6.57
C SER A 118 4.18 6.03 -5.76
N ALA A 119 3.03 6.27 -6.42
CA ALA A 119 1.74 6.30 -5.74
C ALA A 119 1.32 4.93 -5.22
N PHE A 120 1.69 3.85 -5.93
CA PHE A 120 1.46 2.47 -5.50
C PHE A 120 2.13 2.17 -4.16
N TYR A 121 3.45 2.36 -4.07
CA TYR A 121 4.19 2.10 -2.82
C TYR A 121 3.80 3.06 -1.70
N ALA A 122 3.55 4.34 -2.00
CA ALA A 122 3.02 5.28 -1.00
C ALA A 122 1.68 4.80 -0.42
N SER A 123 0.77 4.30 -1.27
CA SER A 123 -0.52 3.76 -0.82
C SER A 123 -0.36 2.50 0.03
N ILE A 124 0.61 1.63 -0.29
CA ILE A 124 0.90 0.43 0.51
C ILE A 124 1.37 0.83 1.90
N HIS A 125 2.37 1.71 1.98
CA HIS A 125 2.88 2.18 3.28
C HIS A 125 1.76 2.80 4.12
N GLU A 126 0.98 3.70 3.52
CA GLU A 126 -0.13 4.36 4.22
C GLU A 126 -1.16 3.35 4.76
N VAL A 127 -1.52 2.32 3.98
CA VAL A 127 -2.45 1.27 4.44
C VAL A 127 -1.83 0.42 5.54
N VAL A 128 -0.58 -0.01 5.38
CA VAL A 128 0.11 -0.84 6.38
C VAL A 128 0.25 -0.08 7.69
N ASP A 129 0.73 1.16 7.65
CA ASP A 129 0.90 2.01 8.83
C ASP A 129 -0.46 2.25 9.50
N THR A 130 -1.51 2.53 8.73
CA THR A 130 -2.86 2.69 9.27
C THR A 130 -3.35 1.41 9.96
N ILE A 131 -3.13 0.23 9.37
CA ILE A 131 -3.52 -1.05 10.00
C ILE A 131 -2.74 -1.29 11.29
N VAL A 132 -1.42 -1.05 11.25
CA VAL A 132 -0.52 -1.24 12.39
C VAL A 132 -0.85 -0.28 13.52
N ASP A 133 -1.30 0.94 13.25
CA ASP A 133 -1.62 1.93 14.27
C ASP A 133 -3.07 1.84 14.76
N HIS A 134 -3.96 1.17 14.01
CA HIS A 134 -5.39 1.13 14.34
C HIS A 134 -5.63 0.30 15.63
N PRO A 135 -6.23 0.89 16.69
CA PRO A 135 -6.35 0.24 18.00
C PRO A 135 -7.16 -1.07 17.96
N ASP A 136 -8.23 -1.12 17.18
CA ASP A 136 -9.06 -2.34 17.04
C ASP A 136 -8.38 -3.47 16.26
N LEU A 137 -7.29 -3.19 15.52
CA LEU A 137 -6.62 -4.16 14.66
C LEU A 137 -5.30 -4.67 15.27
N GLN A 138 -4.96 -4.20 16.47
CA GLN A 138 -3.74 -4.59 17.18
C GLN A 138 -3.74 -6.09 17.50
N LEU A 139 -2.70 -6.79 17.04
CA LEU A 139 -2.44 -8.16 17.45
C LEU A 139 -1.89 -8.17 18.88
N GLN A 140 -2.72 -8.56 19.83
CA GLN A 140 -2.32 -8.66 21.23
C GLN A 140 -1.82 -10.07 21.54
N PHE A 141 -0.55 -10.16 21.92
CA PHE A 141 0.01 -11.42 22.41
C PHE A 141 -0.57 -11.76 23.79
N PRO A 142 -1.03 -12.99 24.05
CA PRO A 142 -1.51 -13.39 25.37
C PRO A 142 -0.37 -13.33 26.39
N SER A 143 -0.36 -12.31 27.24
CA SER A 143 0.74 -12.02 28.17
C SER A 143 0.61 -12.73 29.52
N THR A 144 -0.60 -13.18 29.89
CA THR A 144 -0.83 -13.88 31.15
C THR A 144 -0.86 -15.39 30.95
N ILE A 145 -0.43 -16.16 31.96
CA ILE A 145 -0.48 -17.63 31.93
C ILE A 145 -1.91 -18.13 31.67
N ALA A 146 -2.92 -17.48 32.24
CA ALA A 146 -4.32 -17.84 32.03
C ALA A 146 -4.73 -17.66 30.55
N THR A 147 -4.43 -16.51 29.95
CA THR A 147 -4.73 -16.24 28.53
C THR A 147 -3.93 -17.15 27.60
N GLN A 148 -2.69 -17.49 27.95
CA GLN A 148 -1.85 -18.42 27.18
C GLN A 148 -2.41 -19.84 27.22
N ARG A 149 -2.80 -20.34 28.40
CA ARG A 149 -3.44 -21.65 28.52
C ARG A 149 -4.75 -21.72 27.75
N TYR A 150 -5.54 -20.64 27.80
CA TYR A 150 -6.77 -20.53 27.02
C TYR A 150 -6.47 -20.61 25.52
N ALA A 151 -5.57 -19.77 25.00
CA ALA A 151 -5.16 -19.77 23.60
C ALA A 151 -4.63 -21.14 23.15
N ALA A 152 -3.71 -21.73 23.92
CA ALA A 152 -3.18 -23.08 23.70
C ALA A 152 -4.26 -24.14 23.58
N LYS A 153 -5.30 -24.05 24.41
CA LYS A 153 -6.40 -25.00 24.35
C LYS A 153 -7.26 -24.80 23.09
N GLN A 154 -7.47 -23.56 22.66
CA GLN A 154 -8.20 -23.27 21.41
C GLN A 154 -7.44 -23.81 20.19
N PHE A 155 -6.13 -23.59 20.10
CA PHE A 155 -5.32 -24.16 19.02
C PHE A 155 -5.33 -25.70 19.03
N GLU A 156 -5.20 -26.31 20.21
CA GLU A 156 -5.31 -27.78 20.35
C GLU A 156 -6.66 -28.29 19.82
N ASN A 157 -7.77 -27.63 20.19
CA ASN A 157 -9.12 -28.03 19.80
C ASN A 157 -9.40 -27.84 18.30
N LEU A 158 -8.82 -26.81 17.67
CA LEU A 158 -8.97 -26.56 16.22
C LEU A 158 -8.07 -27.46 15.37
N SER A 159 -7.00 -28.00 15.95
CA SER A 159 -6.03 -28.82 15.23
C SER A 159 -6.50 -30.27 15.03
N SER A 160 -6.29 -30.81 13.83
CA SER A 160 -6.47 -32.24 13.56
C SER A 160 -5.61 -33.08 14.49
N SER A 161 -6.20 -34.08 15.13
CA SER A 161 -5.52 -34.96 16.10
C SER A 161 -4.86 -34.24 17.29
N ARG A 162 -5.29 -33.01 17.61
CA ARG A 162 -4.77 -32.22 18.76
C ARG A 162 -3.25 -31.95 18.69
N VAL A 163 -2.68 -31.87 17.49
CA VAL A 163 -1.22 -31.74 17.29
C VAL A 163 -0.66 -30.39 17.72
N LEU A 164 -1.45 -29.32 17.73
CA LEU A 164 -1.00 -27.97 18.12
C LEU A 164 -1.07 -27.74 19.63
N LYS A 165 -0.61 -28.70 20.43
CA LYS A 165 -0.60 -28.60 21.90
C LYS A 165 0.42 -27.55 22.35
N GLY A 166 -0.02 -26.62 23.22
CA GLY A 166 0.84 -25.57 23.76
C GLY A 166 1.06 -24.37 22.81
N CYS A 167 0.47 -24.37 21.62
CA CYS A 167 0.57 -23.27 20.66
C CYS A 167 -0.32 -22.10 21.11
N VAL A 168 0.27 -20.98 21.52
CA VAL A 168 -0.48 -19.80 22.02
C VAL A 168 -0.78 -18.76 20.95
N GLY A 169 -0.31 -18.98 19.72
CA GLY A 169 -0.42 -18.07 18.60
C GLY A 169 0.35 -18.62 17.39
N ALA A 170 0.01 -18.13 16.21
CA ALA A 170 0.70 -18.46 14.96
C ALA A 170 1.09 -17.17 14.23
N ILE A 171 2.28 -17.17 13.64
CA ILE A 171 2.77 -16.11 12.77
C ILE A 171 2.99 -16.76 11.41
N ASP A 172 2.21 -16.38 10.41
CA ASP A 172 2.36 -16.85 9.03
C ASP A 172 3.28 -15.90 8.28
N GLY A 173 4.53 -16.31 8.10
CA GLY A 173 5.60 -15.51 7.50
C GLY A 173 6.36 -14.66 8.51
N SER A 174 7.68 -14.89 8.61
CA SER A 174 8.61 -14.03 9.34
C SER A 174 9.74 -13.63 8.40
N LEU A 175 9.90 -12.33 8.16
CA LEU A 175 11.06 -11.81 7.46
C LEU A 175 12.19 -11.65 8.47
N CYS A 176 13.04 -12.67 8.61
CA CYS A 176 14.23 -12.58 9.42
C CYS A 176 15.27 -11.72 8.68
N PRO A 177 15.64 -10.52 9.18
CA PRO A 177 16.66 -9.71 8.54
C PRO A 177 17.99 -10.45 8.59
N ILE A 178 18.56 -10.75 7.42
CA ILE A 178 19.86 -11.38 7.31
C ILE A 178 20.92 -10.34 6.96
N ARG A 179 22.09 -10.47 7.59
CA ARG A 179 23.26 -9.69 7.16
C ARG A 179 23.73 -10.24 5.83
N VAL A 180 23.82 -9.37 4.81
CA VAL A 180 24.40 -9.73 3.51
C VAL A 180 25.84 -10.21 3.73
N PRO A 181 26.22 -11.43 3.28
CA PRO A 181 27.58 -11.90 3.36
C PRO A 181 28.55 -10.96 2.63
N LYS A 182 29.70 -10.71 3.23
CA LYS A 182 30.75 -9.92 2.60
C LYS A 182 31.45 -10.72 1.50
N LYS A 183 32.17 -10.01 0.61
CA LYS A 183 32.89 -10.64 -0.53
C LYS A 183 34.03 -11.57 -0.11
N ASP A 184 34.60 -11.37 1.07
CA ASP A 184 35.63 -12.22 1.68
C ASP A 184 35.05 -13.45 2.37
N GLU A 185 33.77 -13.43 2.72
CA GLU A 185 33.07 -14.57 3.34
C GLU A 185 32.58 -15.58 2.28
N VAL A 186 32.23 -15.12 1.07
CA VAL A 186 31.73 -15.98 -0.02
C VAL A 186 32.15 -15.48 -1.41
N SER A 187 32.48 -16.42 -2.30
CA SER A 187 32.90 -16.13 -3.67
C SER A 187 31.79 -15.49 -4.53
N ARG A 188 30.52 -15.67 -4.16
CA ARG A 188 29.34 -15.15 -4.86
C ARG A 188 28.25 -14.68 -3.88
N PRO A 189 28.37 -13.47 -3.30
CA PRO A 189 27.45 -13.00 -2.24
C PRO A 189 25.98 -12.91 -2.68
N TRP A 190 25.73 -12.71 -3.97
CA TRP A 190 24.36 -12.63 -4.53
C TRP A 190 23.67 -13.99 -4.70
N HIS A 191 24.42 -15.08 -4.79
CA HIS A 191 23.83 -16.44 -4.93
C HIS A 191 23.52 -17.09 -3.57
N ALA A 192 24.07 -16.57 -2.48
CA ALA A 192 23.81 -17.06 -1.13
C ALA A 192 22.50 -16.52 -0.53
N LEU A 193 21.86 -15.56 -1.21
CA LEU A 193 20.66 -14.87 -0.77
C LEU A 193 19.55 -15.06 -1.81
N VAL A 194 18.96 -16.25 -1.86
CA VAL A 194 17.64 -16.42 -2.48
C VAL A 194 16.64 -16.58 -1.35
N PRO A 195 16.01 -15.46 -0.96
CA PRO A 195 14.59 -15.33 -1.26
C PRO A 195 14.28 -13.98 -1.93
N VAL A 196 13.55 -14.06 -3.05
CA VAL A 196 12.81 -13.01 -3.79
C VAL A 196 13.30 -11.58 -3.56
N GLU A 197 14.03 -11.10 -4.56
CA GLU A 197 14.44 -9.72 -4.83
C GLU A 197 13.44 -8.66 -4.35
N LEU A 198 13.66 -8.13 -3.14
CA LEU A 198 13.10 -6.87 -2.68
C LEU A 198 14.26 -5.91 -2.50
N GLU A 199 14.57 -5.14 -3.55
CA GLU A 199 15.58 -4.09 -3.52
C GLU A 199 15.04 -2.88 -2.73
N MET A 200 14.84 -3.02 -1.42
CA MET A 200 14.62 -1.89 -0.51
C MET A 200 15.96 -1.23 -0.21
N ARG A 201 16.37 -0.29 -1.07
CA ARG A 201 17.37 0.73 -0.73
C ARG A 201 16.79 1.68 0.32
N LEU A 202 16.81 1.27 1.58
CA LEU A 202 16.75 2.19 2.70
C LEU A 202 18.14 2.81 2.87
N ARG A 203 18.29 4.06 2.44
CA ARG A 203 19.37 4.93 2.91
C ARG A 203 18.82 5.67 4.12
N PHE A 204 19.45 5.46 5.28
CA PHE A 204 19.41 6.41 6.38
C PHE A 204 20.07 7.74 5.95
#